data_AF-A0A661AGA7-F1
#
_entry.id   AF-A0A661AGA7-F1
#
_cell.length_a   1.000
_cell.length_b   1.000
_cell.length_c   1.000
_cell.angle_alpha   90.00
_cell.angle_beta   90.00
_cell.angle_gamma   90.00
#
_symmetry.space_group_name_H-M   'P 1'
#
loop_
_entity.id
_entity.type
_entity.pdbx_description
1 polymer ?
#
loop_
_entity_poly.entity_id
_entity_poly.type
_entity_poly.pdbx_seq_one_letter_code
_entity_poly.pdbx_strand_id
1 'polypeptide(L)'
;MDVRFRVDESLVLQIETPVVDLGMIDPISKEMERRSAIMLTVFANTDWELVVKPSDDFISQNGDVIPINRLSLRVNGEDYVKMERDGVPLLKGGTTPEEGVPVNIDLRLKLTWDDVAGSYSTTLTFTLMRL
;
A
#
# COMPACT_ATOMS: atom_id res chain seq x y z
N MET A 1 23.58 1.44 -43.60
CA MET A 1 22.80 2.52 -42.97
C MET A 1 22.18 1.90 -41.74
N ASP A 2 22.70 2.24 -40.56
CA ASP A 2 22.29 1.60 -39.31
C ASP A 2 21.20 2.43 -38.64
N VAL A 3 20.06 1.79 -38.39
CA VAL A 3 18.99 2.37 -37.56
C VAL A 3 19.26 1.95 -36.11
N ARG A 4 19.40 2.92 -35.21
CA ARG A 4 19.54 2.68 -33.77
C ARG A 4 18.24 3.05 -33.08
N PHE A 5 17.68 2.11 -32.34
CA PHE A 5 16.53 2.34 -31.48
C PHE A 5 17.02 2.67 -30.07
N ARG A 6 16.43 3.68 -29.45
CA ARG A 6 16.61 4.00 -28.04
C ARG A 6 15.34 3.56 -27.32
N VAL A 7 15.47 2.60 -26.41
CA VAL A 7 14.40 2.24 -25.50
C VAL A 7 14.61 3.07 -24.24
N ASP A 8 13.67 3.95 -23.95
CA ASP A 8 13.69 4.70 -22.70
C ASP A 8 13.13 3.84 -21.56
N GLU A 9 13.65 4.06 -20.37
CA GLU A 9 13.15 3.42 -19.16
C GLU A 9 11.71 3.89 -18.89
N SER A 10 10.85 2.95 -18.51
CA SER A 10 9.44 3.18 -18.22
C SER A 10 9.07 2.46 -16.94
N LEU A 11 8.37 3.19 -16.06
CA LEU A 11 7.81 2.71 -14.81
C LEU A 11 6.36 3.20 -14.76
N VAL A 12 5.41 2.26 -14.74
CA VAL A 12 3.99 2.55 -14.64
C VAL A 12 3.40 1.73 -13.51
N LEU A 13 2.68 2.43 -12.62
CA LEU A 13 1.90 1.82 -11.56
C LEU A 13 0.42 2.07 -11.85
N GLN A 14 -0.33 0.99 -12.02
CA GLN A 14 -1.78 1.03 -12.14
C GLN A 14 -2.39 0.59 -10.81
N ILE A 15 -3.25 1.44 -10.23
CA ILE A 15 -3.98 1.14 -8.99
C ILE A 15 -5.42 0.75 -9.37
N GLU A 16 -5.83 -0.46 -9.00
CA GLU A 16 -7.16 -0.98 -9.32
C GLU A 16 -8.15 -0.72 -8.19
N THR A 17 -7.66 -0.65 -6.95
CA THR A 17 -8.46 -0.38 -5.75
C THR A 17 -8.06 0.95 -5.12
N PRO A 18 -8.63 2.09 -5.57
CA PRO A 18 -8.25 3.41 -5.06
C PRO A 18 -8.82 3.72 -3.67
N VAL A 19 -9.81 2.95 -3.21
CA VAL A 19 -10.47 3.12 -1.90
C VAL A 19 -10.62 1.77 -1.23
N VAL A 20 -10.22 1.70 0.03
CA VAL A 20 -10.42 0.52 0.88
C VAL A 20 -11.36 0.88 2.03
N ASP A 21 -12.43 0.11 2.18
CA ASP A 21 -13.29 0.15 3.35
C ASP A 21 -12.97 -1.04 4.25
N LEU A 22 -12.50 -0.77 5.47
CA LEU A 22 -12.29 -1.77 6.50
C LEU A 22 -13.56 -2.01 7.33
N GLY A 23 -14.56 -1.13 7.24
CA GLY A 23 -15.74 -1.09 8.09
C GLY A 23 -15.57 -0.13 9.27
N MET A 24 -16.56 -0.14 10.16
CA MET A 24 -16.52 0.66 11.39
C MET A 24 -15.54 0.06 12.41
N ILE A 25 -14.82 0.93 13.11
CA ILE A 25 -13.96 0.51 14.22
C ILE A 25 -14.84 0.04 15.38
N ASP A 26 -14.70 -1.25 15.73
CA ASP A 26 -15.23 -1.85 16.97
C ASP A 26 -14.05 -2.30 17.86
N PRO A 27 -13.80 -1.64 19.01
CA PRO A 27 -12.69 -1.95 19.90
C PRO A 27 -12.67 -3.39 20.43
N ILE A 28 -13.81 -4.08 20.42
CA ILE A 28 -13.91 -5.48 20.86
C ILE A 28 -13.13 -6.42 19.92
N SER A 29 -13.06 -6.08 18.63
CA SER A 29 -12.48 -6.95 17.60
C SER A 29 -10.96 -7.15 17.70
N LYS A 30 -10.24 -6.30 18.47
CA LYS A 30 -8.77 -6.25 18.64
C LYS A 30 -7.94 -6.03 17.37
N GLU A 31 -8.42 -6.51 16.23
CA GLU A 31 -7.82 -6.30 14.93
C GLU A 31 -8.87 -6.36 13.82
N MET A 32 -8.58 -5.65 12.73
CA MET A 32 -9.33 -5.71 11.49
C MET A 32 -8.36 -6.11 10.38
N GLU A 33 -8.64 -7.19 9.67
CA GLU A 33 -7.87 -7.65 8.52
C GLU A 33 -8.72 -7.61 7.26
N ARG A 34 -8.14 -7.10 6.17
CA ARG A 34 -8.72 -7.15 4.84
C ARG A 34 -7.69 -7.75 3.88
N ARG A 35 -8.02 -8.92 3.35
CA ARG A 35 -7.22 -9.58 2.31
C ARG A 35 -7.56 -9.02 0.94
N SER A 36 -6.59 -8.96 0.04
CA SER A 36 -6.73 -8.34 -1.28
C SER A 36 -7.32 -6.94 -1.18
N ALA A 37 -6.91 -6.19 -0.15
CA ALA A 37 -7.45 -4.87 0.14
C ALA A 37 -7.07 -3.89 -0.96
N ILE A 38 -5.82 -3.96 -1.44
CA ILE A 38 -5.33 -3.13 -2.52
C ILE A 38 -4.76 -4.04 -3.60
N MET A 39 -5.22 -3.82 -4.83
CA MET A 39 -4.68 -4.47 -6.02
C MET A 39 -4.03 -3.40 -6.91
N LEU A 40 -2.83 -3.71 -7.36
CA LEU A 40 -2.07 -2.89 -8.30
C LEU A 40 -1.36 -3.77 -9.32
N THR A 41 -1.10 -3.20 -10.48
CA THR A 41 -0.30 -3.81 -11.53
C THR A 41 0.90 -2.92 -11.84
N VAL A 42 2.10 -3.51 -11.81
CA VAL A 42 3.35 -2.83 -12.14
C VAL A 42 3.76 -3.17 -13.56
N PHE A 43 4.11 -2.15 -14.35
CA PHE A 43 4.76 -2.31 -15.65
C PHE A 43 6.11 -1.61 -15.62
N ALA A 44 7.18 -2.35 -15.91
CA ALA A 44 8.53 -1.83 -15.89
C ALA A 44 9.42 -2.51 -16.94
N ASN A 45 10.38 -1.76 -17.49
CA ASN A 45 11.47 -2.31 -18.31
C ASN A 45 12.86 -2.11 -17.68
N THR A 46 12.89 -1.78 -16.38
CA THR A 46 14.07 -1.51 -15.56
C THR A 46 13.84 -2.04 -14.15
N ASP A 47 14.88 -2.06 -13.32
CA ASP A 47 14.77 -2.44 -11.91
C ASP A 47 14.03 -1.38 -11.09
N TRP A 48 13.17 -1.84 -10.18
CA TRP A 48 12.25 -0.98 -9.44
C TRP A 48 12.02 -1.41 -8.00
N GLU A 49 11.59 -0.45 -7.19
CA GLU A 49 11.11 -0.63 -5.82
C GLU A 49 9.77 0.07 -5.64
N LEU A 50 8.79 -0.67 -5.11
CA LEU A 50 7.50 -0.14 -4.69
C LEU A 50 7.60 0.28 -3.22
N VAL A 51 7.34 1.56 -2.97
CA VAL A 51 7.28 2.14 -1.62
C VAL A 51 5.87 2.64 -1.36
N VAL A 52 5.39 2.43 -0.14
CA VAL A 52 4.14 3.03 0.36
C VAL A 52 4.46 4.05 1.44
N LYS A 53 3.79 5.20 1.41
CA LYS A 53 3.90 6.22 2.45
C LYS A 53 2.51 6.70 2.89
N PRO A 54 2.24 6.76 4.20
CA PRO A 54 1.01 7.38 4.68
C PRO A 54 1.11 8.91 4.64
N SER A 55 -0.02 9.58 4.40
CA SER A 55 -0.10 11.04 4.54
C SER A 55 -0.09 11.47 6.01
N ASP A 56 -0.81 10.73 6.86
CA ASP A 56 -0.96 11.00 8.30
C ASP A 56 -1.46 9.75 9.04
N ASP A 57 -1.68 9.89 10.35
CA ASP A 57 -2.45 8.96 11.17
C ASP A 57 -3.91 8.82 10.67
N PHE A 58 -4.64 7.84 11.19
CA PHE A 58 -6.07 7.71 10.94
C PHE A 58 -6.82 8.72 11.79
N ILE A 59 -7.64 9.57 11.16
CA ILE A 59 -8.36 10.65 11.86
C ILE A 59 -9.88 10.45 11.69
N SER A 60 -10.62 10.56 12.79
CA SER A 60 -12.09 10.53 12.81
C SER A 60 -12.70 11.90 12.52
N GLN A 61 -14.01 11.95 12.21
CA GLN A 61 -14.72 13.22 12.05
C GLN A 61 -14.74 14.08 13.34
N ASN A 62 -14.57 13.46 14.50
CA ASN A 62 -14.54 14.13 15.80
C ASN A 62 -13.12 14.50 16.26
N GLY A 63 -12.09 14.13 15.48
CA GLY A 63 -10.69 14.41 15.79
C GLY A 63 -9.98 13.33 16.61
N ASP A 64 -10.60 12.16 16.81
CA ASP A 64 -9.93 11.00 17.41
C ASP A 64 -8.86 10.46 16.45
N VAL A 65 -7.76 9.95 17.01
CA VAL A 65 -6.58 9.53 16.23
C VAL A 65 -6.20 8.09 16.53
N ILE A 66 -6.05 7.28 15.48
CA ILE A 66 -5.39 5.98 15.56
C ILE A 66 -4.02 6.10 14.87
N PRO A 67 -2.90 5.90 15.59
CA PRO A 67 -1.55 6.05 15.02
C PRO A 67 -1.34 5.14 13.81
N ILE A 68 -0.73 5.67 12.75
CA ILE A 68 -0.51 4.95 11.50
C ILE A 68 0.32 3.68 11.69
N ASN A 69 1.19 3.67 12.70
CA ASN A 69 2.04 2.53 13.02
C ASN A 69 1.24 1.31 13.51
N ARG A 70 -0.07 1.43 13.76
CA ARG A 70 -0.95 0.29 14.04
C ARG A 70 -1.43 -0.42 12.77
N LEU A 71 -1.26 0.20 11.60
CA LEU A 71 -1.45 -0.43 10.30
C LEU A 71 -0.24 -1.30 9.95
N SER A 72 -0.50 -2.49 9.43
CA SER A 72 0.50 -3.35 8.81
C SER A 72 0.01 -3.78 7.43
N LEU A 73 0.95 -4.00 6.52
CA LEU A 73 0.70 -4.41 5.14
C LEU A 73 1.52 -5.67 4.88
N ARG A 74 0.98 -6.61 4.10
CA ARG A 74 1.80 -7.67 3.49
C ARG A 74 1.51 -7.74 2.01
N VAL A 75 2.54 -8.06 1.23
CA VAL A 75 2.44 -8.21 -0.22
C VAL A 75 2.40 -9.69 -0.56
N ASN A 76 1.47 -10.10 -1.44
CA ASN A 76 1.41 -11.45 -2.01
C ASN A 76 1.45 -12.61 -0.97
N GLY A 77 0.94 -12.37 0.23
CA GLY A 77 0.88 -13.36 1.32
C GLY A 77 2.14 -13.50 2.17
N GLU A 78 3.15 -12.65 1.97
CA GLU A 78 4.38 -12.58 2.77
C GLU A 78 4.13 -12.10 4.20
N ASP A 79 5.21 -11.86 4.96
CA ASP A 79 5.11 -11.32 6.32
C ASP A 79 4.56 -9.88 6.35
N TYR A 80 3.83 -9.58 7.42
CA TYR A 80 3.31 -8.24 7.68
C TYR A 80 4.43 -7.27 8.09
N VAL A 81 4.57 -6.20 7.32
CA VAL A 81 5.42 -5.05 7.61
C VAL A 81 4.58 -3.97 8.27
N LYS A 82 5.06 -3.44 9.39
CA LYS A 82 4.41 -2.34 10.10
C LYS A 82 4.59 -1.03 9.32
N MET A 83 3.55 -0.21 9.21
CA MET A 83 3.67 1.08 8.55
C MET A 83 4.49 2.06 9.40
N GLU A 84 5.31 2.86 8.73
CA GLU A 84 6.10 3.95 9.32
C GLU A 84 5.73 5.29 8.69
N ARG A 85 5.91 6.39 9.42
CA ARG A 85 5.56 7.74 8.92
C ARG A 85 6.38 8.12 7.68
N ASP A 86 7.62 7.66 7.60
CA ASP A 86 8.50 7.96 6.47
C ASP A 86 8.25 7.07 5.25
N GLY A 87 7.38 6.06 5.40
CA GLY A 87 7.06 5.05 4.40
C GLY A 87 7.88 3.78 4.56
N VAL A 88 7.45 2.73 3.87
CA VAL A 88 8.12 1.42 3.91
C VAL A 88 8.26 0.84 2.49
N PRO A 89 9.40 0.20 2.18
CA PRO A 89 9.52 -0.58 0.96
C PRO A 89 8.65 -1.83 1.05
N LEU A 90 7.91 -2.12 -0.01
CA LEU A 90 6.96 -3.24 -0.05
C LEU A 90 7.44 -4.38 -0.94
N LEU A 91 7.99 -4.05 -2.11
CA LEU A 91 8.37 -5.04 -3.11
C LEU A 91 9.47 -4.47 -4.02
N LYS A 92 10.38 -5.33 -4.47
CA LYS A 92 11.35 -5.04 -5.54
C LYS A 92 11.13 -5.97 -6.71
N GLY A 93 11.45 -5.50 -7.90
CA GLY A 93 11.39 -6.31 -9.11
C GLY A 93 12.26 -5.74 -10.22
N GLY A 94 12.34 -6.49 -11.32
CA GLY A 94 12.98 -6.08 -12.56
C GLY A 94 11.94 -5.85 -13.66
N THR A 95 12.38 -6.02 -14.91
CA THR A 95 11.49 -5.98 -16.08
C THR A 95 10.27 -6.88 -15.91
N THR A 96 9.10 -6.33 -16.22
CA THR A 96 7.81 -7.03 -16.19
C THR A 96 7.46 -7.56 -17.57
N PRO A 97 6.60 -8.58 -17.67
CA PRO A 97 6.00 -8.95 -18.95
C PRO A 97 5.01 -7.87 -19.43
N GLU A 98 4.49 -8.03 -20.64
CA GLU A 98 3.59 -7.04 -21.28
C GLU A 98 2.29 -6.84 -20.49
N GLU A 99 1.77 -7.91 -19.89
CA GLU A 99 0.62 -7.91 -19.00
C GLU A 99 0.88 -7.27 -17.62
N GLY A 100 2.14 -6.93 -17.32
CA GLY A 100 2.57 -6.41 -16.03
C GLY A 100 2.68 -7.48 -14.94
N VAL A 101 3.10 -7.06 -13.75
CA VAL A 101 3.16 -7.91 -12.56
C VAL A 101 2.04 -7.49 -11.60
N PRO A 102 1.07 -8.37 -11.30
CA PRO A 102 0.05 -8.08 -10.30
C PRO A 102 0.67 -8.11 -8.90
N VAL A 103 0.23 -7.17 -8.08
CA VAL A 103 0.65 -7.01 -6.68
C VAL A 103 -0.60 -6.91 -5.83
N ASN A 104 -0.72 -7.84 -4.89
CA ASN A 104 -1.83 -7.89 -3.96
C ASN A 104 -1.32 -7.47 -2.57
N ILE A 105 -2.02 -6.53 -1.94
CA ILE A 105 -1.68 -6.04 -0.61
C ILE A 105 -2.84 -6.30 0.34
N ASP A 106 -2.55 -7.05 1.40
CA ASP A 106 -3.43 -7.21 2.54
C ASP A 106 -3.15 -6.12 3.57
N LEU A 107 -4.20 -5.65 4.23
CA LEU A 107 -4.11 -4.68 5.31
C LEU A 107 -4.55 -5.30 6.63
N ARG A 108 -3.84 -4.98 7.70
CA ARG A 108 -4.23 -5.31 9.07
C ARG A 108 -4.07 -4.08 9.96
N LEU A 109 -5.16 -3.66 10.61
CA LEU A 109 -5.17 -2.59 11.59
C LEU A 109 -5.33 -3.18 12.99
N LYS A 110 -4.38 -2.91 13.88
CA LYS A 110 -4.50 -3.26 15.30
C LYS A 110 -5.32 -2.22 16.04
N LEU A 111 -6.30 -2.68 16.81
CA LEU A 111 -7.16 -1.86 17.65
C LEU A 111 -6.89 -2.14 19.13
N THR A 112 -7.20 -1.14 19.95
CA THR A 112 -7.06 -1.15 21.39
C THR A 112 -8.39 -0.75 22.04
N TRP A 113 -8.56 -1.10 23.31
CA TRP A 113 -9.78 -0.75 24.06
C TRP A 113 -10.00 0.76 24.21
N ASP A 114 -8.94 1.56 24.06
CA ASP A 114 -8.99 3.01 24.16
C ASP A 114 -9.43 3.69 22.85
N ASP A 115 -9.50 2.94 21.74
CA ASP A 115 -9.92 3.50 20.45
C ASP A 115 -11.43 3.76 20.47
N VAL A 116 -11.83 4.96 20.10
CA VAL A 116 -13.25 5.34 20.06
C VAL A 116 -13.89 4.73 18.81
N ALA A 117 -15.06 4.11 18.97
CA ALA A 117 -15.82 3.59 17.84
C ALA A 117 -16.20 4.71 16.88
N GLY A 118 -16.03 4.48 15.58
CA GLY A 118 -16.33 5.48 14.57
C GLY A 118 -15.70 5.19 13.21
N SER A 119 -15.85 6.16 12.31
CA SER A 119 -15.21 6.14 10.99
C SER A 119 -13.92 6.96 11.02
N TYR A 120 -12.84 6.34 10.56
CA TYR A 120 -11.53 6.96 10.44
C TYR A 120 -11.03 6.86 9.00
N SER A 121 -10.18 7.80 8.61
CA SER A 121 -9.57 7.79 7.27
C SER A 121 -8.11 8.21 7.32
N THR A 122 -7.34 7.70 6.37
CA THR A 122 -5.97 8.13 6.04
C THR A 122 -5.76 7.92 4.54
N THR A 123 -4.73 8.52 3.97
CA THR A 123 -4.34 8.33 2.56
C THR A 123 -2.99 7.63 2.49
N LEU A 124 -2.90 6.60 1.64
CA LEU A 124 -1.65 5.92 1.33
C LEU A 124 -1.20 6.32 -0.08
N THR A 125 0.04 6.77 -0.20
CA THR A 125 0.67 7.09 -1.49
C THR A 125 1.61 5.96 -1.86
N PHE A 126 1.37 5.35 -3.03
CA PHE A 126 2.26 4.35 -3.60
C PHE A 126 3.18 5.01 -4.63
N THR A 127 4.48 4.77 -4.50
CA THR A 127 5.50 5.30 -5.41
C THR A 127 6.31 4.15 -5.97
N LEU A 128 6.46 4.12 -7.29
CA LEU A 128 7.36 3.22 -7.98
C LEU A 128 8.65 3.98 -8.28
N MET A 129 9.76 3.53 -7.69
CA MET A 129 11.07 4.16 -7.85
C MET A 129 11.97 3.27 -8.70
N ARG A 130 12.83 3.90 -9.49
CA ARG A 130 13.94 3.22 -10.15
C ARG A 130 15.01 2.83 -9.12
N LEU A 131 15.58 1.63 -9.27
CA LEU A 131 16.78 1.19 -8.55
C LEU A 131 18.08 1.46 -9.31
#